data_AF-A0A413R8X2-F1
#
_entry.id   AF-A0A413R8X2-F1
#
_cell.length_a   1.000
_cell.length_b   1.000
_cell.length_c   1.000
_cell.angle_alpha   90.00
_cell.angle_beta   90.00
_cell.angle_gamma   90.00
#
_symmetry.space_group_name_H-M   'P 1'
#
loop_
_entity.id
_entity.type
_entity.pdbx_description
1 polymer ?
#
loop_
_entity_poly.entity_id
_entity_poly.type
_entity_poly.pdbx_seq_one_letter_code
_entity_poly.pdbx_strand_id
1 'polypeptide(L)'
;MKLNDKRYFLIFDTNILHKSYKSQADFTTFSLNTAFYNCIEMINKLDIYERVEIAIPVVVWNELKKQIIEAHDKQILEYQKWKFPEYHVRCLQGLNYINYIDNQINEYKKNISSGINKILELPIPNNKCFTRIVERAFEKKAPFEGKEKNSDKGFKDVLIWESILELVEINPKSEIIFYSQDKGFEENLKIEFKDLYSESTINICSTREEVKKQLQDWAKEIDEYSYLPIQEIDEEQKVHEWIKSSDFTTQLININLGIVEKSRLVKDVSIHLISYDNVEIFDENDNEMIFRFEAKIKNIYNFYDGGSTEEVININVEAEYVYDEKFTILAVGKINEYEYRSEVKKYCVYGKMKK
;
A
#
# COMPACT_ATOMS: atom_id res chain seq x y z
N MET A 1 -3.27 33.63 -23.45
CA MET A 1 -3.55 32.33 -22.82
C MET A 1 -5.04 32.22 -22.56
N LYS A 2 -5.76 31.34 -23.26
CA LYS A 2 -7.12 30.97 -22.83
C LYS A 2 -6.93 30.14 -21.57
N LEU A 3 -7.39 30.60 -20.40
CA LEU A 3 -7.51 29.71 -19.26
C LEU A 3 -8.42 28.56 -19.70
N ASN A 4 -7.88 27.34 -19.76
CA ASN A 4 -8.70 26.16 -19.91
C ASN A 4 -9.50 26.05 -18.61
N ASP A 5 -10.83 26.23 -18.69
CA ASP A 5 -11.75 26.23 -17.54
C ASP A 5 -12.05 24.79 -17.04
N LYS A 6 -11.14 23.88 -17.37
CA LYS A 6 -11.23 22.43 -17.19
C LYS A 6 -10.56 22.08 -15.86
N ARG A 7 -11.22 21.26 -15.05
CA ARG A 7 -10.70 20.80 -13.75
C ARG A 7 -10.19 19.36 -13.86
N TYR A 8 -9.10 19.05 -13.18
CA TYR A 8 -8.47 17.74 -13.21
C TYR A 8 -8.58 17.09 -11.84
N PHE A 9 -9.12 15.86 -11.75
CA PHE A 9 -9.34 15.15 -10.48
C PHE A 9 -8.73 13.76 -10.49
N LEU A 10 -7.79 13.51 -9.58
CA LEU A 10 -7.27 12.16 -9.30
C LEU A 10 -8.02 11.57 -8.10
N ILE A 11 -8.80 10.52 -8.33
CA ILE A 11 -9.69 9.92 -7.32
C ILE A 11 -9.19 8.53 -6.95
N PHE A 12 -9.10 8.25 -5.66
CA PHE A 12 -8.64 6.95 -5.15
C PHE A 12 -9.77 6.05 -4.66
N ASP A 13 -9.60 4.76 -4.88
CA ASP A 13 -10.36 3.67 -4.25
C ASP A 13 -9.61 3.11 -3.00
N THR A 14 -10.33 2.43 -2.12
CA THR A 14 -9.78 1.81 -0.91
C THR A 14 -8.74 0.74 -1.25
N ASN A 15 -8.95 -0.07 -2.29
CA ASN A 15 -8.01 -1.15 -2.64
C ASN A 15 -6.61 -0.63 -2.99
N ILE A 16 -6.53 0.55 -3.62
CA ILE A 16 -5.27 1.21 -3.95
C ILE A 16 -4.59 1.75 -2.70
N LEU A 17 -5.37 2.24 -1.72
CA LEU A 17 -4.85 2.90 -0.51
C LEU A 17 -4.67 1.96 0.68
N HIS A 18 -5.09 0.70 0.55
CA HIS A 18 -5.05 -0.28 1.62
C HIS A 18 -3.62 -0.55 2.10
N LYS A 19 -3.45 -0.60 3.42
CA LYS A 19 -2.23 -1.08 4.06
C LYS A 19 -2.41 -2.49 4.60
N SER A 20 -1.45 -3.35 4.28
CA SER A 20 -1.36 -4.68 4.88
C SER A 20 -0.92 -4.55 6.34
N TYR A 21 -1.84 -4.74 7.29
CA TYR A 21 -1.54 -4.77 8.72
C TYR A 21 -1.03 -6.15 9.18
N LYS A 22 -0.03 -6.70 8.47
CA LYS A 22 0.68 -7.94 8.86
C LYS A 22 1.78 -7.65 9.89
N SER A 23 2.63 -8.63 10.21
CA SER A 23 3.69 -8.52 11.22
C SER A 23 4.42 -7.17 11.15
N GLN A 24 4.52 -6.45 12.27
CA GLN A 24 5.07 -5.07 12.41
C GLN A 24 4.12 -3.91 12.02
N ALA A 25 2.81 -4.16 11.88
CA ALA A 25 1.83 -3.09 11.77
C ALA A 25 1.90 -2.08 12.93
N ASP A 26 2.02 -0.78 12.59
CA ASP A 26 1.91 0.31 13.55
C ASP A 26 0.43 0.68 13.74
N PHE A 27 -0.07 0.48 14.96
CA PHE A 27 -1.44 0.86 15.37
C PHE A 27 -1.47 2.20 16.12
N THR A 28 -0.32 2.86 16.29
CA THR A 28 -0.21 4.14 17.00
C THR A 28 -0.37 5.32 16.06
N THR A 29 -0.06 5.17 14.77
CA THR A 29 -0.18 6.22 13.76
C THR A 29 -1.10 5.80 12.60
N PHE A 30 -1.56 6.78 11.82
CA PHE A 30 -2.29 6.53 10.58
C PHE A 30 -1.56 7.16 9.40
N SER A 31 -1.47 6.45 8.28
CA SER A 31 -0.94 6.97 7.03
C SER A 31 -1.48 6.17 5.84
N LEU A 32 -1.58 6.82 4.68
CA LEU A 32 -1.87 6.13 3.41
C LEU A 32 -0.62 5.41 2.91
N ASN A 33 -0.80 4.48 1.97
CA ASN A 33 0.30 3.70 1.40
C ASN A 33 1.05 4.47 0.30
N THR A 34 2.04 3.81 -0.29
CA THR A 34 2.93 4.37 -1.31
C THR A 34 2.22 4.81 -2.57
N ALA A 35 1.13 4.16 -2.97
CA ALA A 35 0.38 4.54 -4.16
C ALA A 35 -0.10 6.00 -4.10
N PHE A 36 -0.50 6.46 -2.91
CA PHE A 36 -0.88 7.85 -2.67
C PHE A 36 0.29 8.82 -2.87
N TYR A 37 1.42 8.55 -2.21
CA TYR A 37 2.60 9.41 -2.26
C TYR A 37 3.25 9.44 -3.64
N ASN A 38 3.32 8.30 -4.32
CA ASN A 38 3.80 8.20 -5.70
C ASN A 38 3.00 9.10 -6.62
N CYS A 39 1.67 9.17 -6.46
CA CYS A 39 0.85 10.06 -7.28
C CYS A 39 1.10 11.55 -6.97
N ILE A 40 1.24 11.91 -5.69
CA ILE A 40 1.63 13.27 -5.29
C ILE A 40 2.96 13.66 -5.91
N GLU A 41 3.94 12.77 -5.84
CA GLU A 41 5.27 12.99 -6.39
C GLU A 41 5.23 13.16 -7.90
N MET A 42 4.46 12.33 -8.62
CA MET A 42 4.25 12.49 -10.07
C MET A 42 3.62 13.83 -10.43
N ILE A 43 2.60 14.26 -9.68
CA ILE A 43 1.94 15.56 -9.87
C ILE A 43 2.93 16.71 -9.64
N ASN A 44 3.79 16.60 -8.61
CA ASN A 44 4.82 17.59 -8.31
C ASN A 44 5.91 17.63 -9.39
N LYS A 45 6.40 16.46 -9.84
CA LYS A 45 7.42 16.35 -10.89
C LYS A 45 6.95 16.90 -12.24
N LEU A 46 5.64 16.84 -12.49
CA LEU A 46 5.00 17.42 -13.67
C LEU A 46 4.65 18.91 -13.50
N ASP A 47 4.84 19.49 -12.31
CA ASP A 47 4.50 20.89 -11.98
C ASP A 47 3.02 21.23 -12.27
N ILE A 48 2.11 20.26 -12.01
CA ILE A 48 0.65 20.41 -12.25
C ILE A 48 -0.19 20.46 -10.96
N TYR A 49 0.43 20.58 -9.78
CA TYR A 49 -0.24 20.58 -8.46
C TYR A 49 -1.24 21.73 -8.27
N GLU A 50 -1.11 22.83 -9.00
CA GLU A 50 -2.09 23.94 -8.96
C GLU A 50 -3.37 23.64 -9.77
N ARG A 51 -3.31 22.67 -10.69
CA ARG A 51 -4.38 22.33 -11.64
C ARG A 51 -5.07 21.01 -11.33
N VAL A 52 -4.36 20.09 -10.69
CA VAL A 52 -4.84 18.77 -10.32
C VAL A 52 -5.27 18.76 -8.86
N GLU A 53 -6.49 18.27 -8.61
CA GLU A 53 -7.02 18.05 -7.26
C GLU A 53 -7.08 16.57 -6.96
N ILE A 54 -6.57 16.18 -5.80
CA ILE A 54 -6.59 14.80 -5.33
C ILE A 54 -7.86 14.61 -4.50
N ALA A 55 -8.74 13.71 -4.93
CA ALA A 55 -10.01 13.44 -4.26
C ALA A 55 -9.99 12.06 -3.58
N ILE A 56 -10.35 12.02 -2.29
CA ILE A 56 -10.55 10.77 -1.56
C ILE A 56 -11.99 10.73 -1.06
N PRO A 57 -12.82 9.79 -1.54
CA PRO A 57 -14.19 9.65 -1.05
C PRO A 57 -14.25 9.37 0.47
N VAL A 58 -15.24 9.95 1.15
CA VAL A 58 -15.50 9.69 2.58
C VAL A 58 -15.74 8.19 2.84
N VAL A 59 -16.32 7.49 1.86
CA VAL A 59 -16.51 6.03 1.91
C VAL A 59 -15.17 5.30 2.06
N VAL A 60 -14.15 5.74 1.31
CA VAL A 60 -12.79 5.18 1.36
C VAL A 60 -12.13 5.45 2.72
N TRP A 61 -12.25 6.68 3.24
CA TRP A 61 -11.77 7.00 4.60
C TRP A 61 -12.41 6.13 5.69
N ASN A 62 -13.72 5.95 5.63
CA ASN A 62 -14.46 5.11 6.57
C ASN A 62 -14.03 3.65 6.49
N GLU A 63 -13.72 3.17 5.29
CA GLU A 63 -13.24 1.82 5.09
C GLU A 63 -11.82 1.61 5.62
N LEU A 64 -10.89 2.52 5.31
CA LEU A 64 -9.53 2.48 5.86
C LEU A 64 -9.54 2.52 7.39
N LYS A 65 -10.39 3.37 7.99
CA LYS A 65 -10.61 3.43 9.45
C LYS A 65 -11.12 2.09 9.99
N LYS A 66 -12.08 1.47 9.31
CA LYS A 66 -12.61 0.17 9.74
C LYS A 66 -11.55 -0.92 9.68
N GLN A 67 -10.75 -0.95 8.61
CA GLN A 67 -9.69 -1.95 8.42
C GLN A 67 -8.62 -1.88 9.52
N ILE A 68 -8.16 -0.69 9.90
CA ILE A 68 -7.15 -0.56 10.98
C ILE A 68 -7.72 -0.95 12.36
N ILE A 69 -9.00 -0.67 12.61
CA ILE A 69 -9.70 -1.10 13.84
C ILE A 69 -9.81 -2.63 13.89
N GLU A 70 -10.26 -3.25 12.80
CA GLU A 70 -10.41 -4.70 12.72
C GLU A 70 -9.04 -5.42 12.83
N ALA A 71 -8.00 -4.87 12.20
CA ALA A 71 -6.64 -5.38 12.31
C ALA A 71 -6.09 -5.29 13.74
N HIS A 72 -6.29 -4.14 14.39
CA HIS A 72 -5.93 -3.93 15.79
C HIS A 72 -6.62 -4.96 16.71
N ASP A 73 -7.94 -5.09 16.60
CA ASP A 73 -8.71 -5.98 17.46
C ASP A 73 -8.31 -7.44 17.27
N LYS A 74 -8.04 -7.84 16.02
CA LYS A 74 -7.51 -9.17 15.70
C LYS A 74 -6.14 -9.40 16.36
N GLN A 75 -5.24 -8.41 16.32
CA GLN A 75 -3.92 -8.50 16.92
C GLN A 75 -3.97 -8.59 18.45
N ILE A 76 -4.87 -7.83 19.10
CA ILE A 76 -5.10 -7.90 20.55
C ILE A 76 -5.58 -9.30 20.96
N LEU A 77 -6.53 -9.88 20.22
CA LEU A 77 -7.01 -11.26 20.47
C LEU A 77 -5.90 -12.30 20.31
N GLU A 78 -4.92 -12.06 19.44
CA GLU A 78 -3.75 -12.92 19.30
C GLU A 78 -2.82 -12.80 20.51
N TYR A 79 -2.45 -11.57 20.91
CA TYR A 79 -1.57 -11.34 22.05
C TYR A 79 -2.14 -11.84 23.38
N GLN A 80 -3.46 -11.84 23.55
CA GLN A 80 -4.11 -12.42 24.73
C GLN A 80 -3.90 -13.93 24.87
N LYS A 81 -3.58 -14.65 23.79
CA LYS A 81 -3.27 -16.09 23.84
C LYS A 81 -1.86 -16.37 24.33
N TRP A 82 -0.97 -15.38 24.28
CA TRP A 82 0.43 -15.56 24.60
C TRP A 82 0.61 -15.73 26.11
N LYS A 83 1.30 -16.82 26.49
CA LYS A 83 1.64 -17.12 27.88
C LYS A 83 3.12 -16.86 28.09
N PHE A 84 3.43 -15.84 28.88
CA PHE A 84 4.80 -15.51 29.25
C PHE A 84 5.13 -16.07 30.63
N PRO A 85 6.26 -16.77 30.81
CA PRO A 85 6.63 -17.39 32.10
C PRO A 85 6.77 -16.38 33.25
N GLU A 86 7.26 -15.17 32.95
CA GLU A 86 7.59 -14.15 33.95
C GLU A 86 6.76 -12.87 33.84
N TYR A 87 5.94 -12.74 32.78
CA TYR A 87 5.17 -11.53 32.50
C TYR A 87 3.67 -11.81 32.50
N HIS A 88 2.92 -10.92 33.13
CA HIS A 88 1.47 -10.90 33.02
C HIS A 88 1.06 -9.84 32.00
N VAL A 89 0.60 -10.29 30.82
CA VAL A 89 -0.01 -9.39 29.84
C VAL A 89 -1.40 -9.01 30.32
N ARG A 90 -1.69 -7.71 30.37
CA ARG A 90 -3.01 -7.18 30.68
C ARG A 90 -3.39 -6.18 29.59
N CYS A 91 -4.61 -6.30 29.08
CA CYS A 91 -5.18 -5.26 28.24
C CYS A 91 -5.58 -4.08 29.14
N LEU A 92 -5.12 -2.88 28.81
CA LEU A 92 -5.57 -1.66 29.49
C LEU A 92 -7.08 -1.51 29.25
N GLN A 93 -7.86 -1.57 30.32
CA GLN A 93 -9.31 -1.39 30.23
C GLN A 93 -9.65 0.10 30.17
N GLY A 94 -10.59 0.46 29.29
CA GLY A 94 -11.10 1.83 29.17
C GLY A 94 -10.43 2.71 28.10
N LEU A 95 -9.40 2.22 27.41
CA LEU A 95 -8.87 2.89 26.21
C LEU A 95 -9.83 2.68 25.04
N ASN A 96 -10.40 3.77 24.53
CA ASN A 96 -11.22 3.74 23.33
C ASN A 96 -10.32 3.92 22.11
N TYR A 97 -9.85 2.80 21.55
CA TYR A 97 -9.00 2.79 20.37
C TYR A 97 -9.67 3.46 19.16
N ILE A 98 -10.99 3.31 19.02
CA ILE A 98 -11.77 3.94 17.93
C ILE A 98 -11.63 5.46 17.97
N ASN A 99 -11.72 6.07 19.16
CA ASN A 99 -11.53 7.51 19.33
C ASN A 99 -10.07 7.93 19.13
N TYR A 100 -9.13 7.11 19.60
CA TYR A 100 -7.70 7.37 19.41
C TYR A 100 -7.35 7.42 17.92
N ILE A 101 -7.73 6.40 17.15
CA ILE A 101 -7.40 6.33 15.73
C ILE A 101 -8.17 7.38 14.92
N ASP A 102 -9.38 7.76 15.33
CA ASP A 102 -10.12 8.86 14.71
C ASP A 102 -9.35 10.19 14.82
N ASN A 103 -8.77 10.47 15.99
CA ASN A 103 -7.91 11.64 16.17
C ASN A 103 -6.67 11.58 15.27
N GLN A 104 -6.01 10.42 15.18
CA GLN A 104 -4.84 10.23 14.32
C GLN A 104 -5.17 10.44 12.83
N ILE A 105 -6.32 9.94 12.36
CA ILE A 105 -6.79 10.16 10.99
C ILE A 105 -7.06 11.65 10.74
N ASN A 106 -7.70 12.35 11.69
CA ASN A 106 -7.99 13.77 11.57
C ASN A 106 -6.73 14.64 11.56
N GLU A 107 -5.73 14.29 12.37
CA GLU A 107 -4.40 14.94 12.33
C GLU A 107 -3.70 14.67 11.00
N TYR A 108 -3.70 13.42 10.53
CA TYR A 108 -3.12 13.06 9.24
C TYR A 108 -3.76 13.82 8.07
N LYS A 109 -5.10 13.90 8.04
CA LYS A 109 -5.84 14.69 7.04
C LYS A 109 -5.41 16.16 7.03
N LYS A 110 -5.27 16.79 8.20
CA LYS A 110 -4.79 18.18 8.30
C LYS A 110 -3.36 18.32 7.75
N ASN A 111 -2.48 17.37 8.06
CA ASN A 111 -1.10 17.39 7.63
C ASN A 111 -1.00 17.31 6.09
N ILE A 112 -1.69 16.35 5.46
CA ILE A 112 -1.65 16.22 4.00
C ILE A 112 -2.30 17.42 3.30
N SER A 113 -3.36 18.01 3.89
CA SER A 113 -4.00 19.21 3.34
C SER A 113 -3.19 20.50 3.52
N SER A 114 -2.11 20.48 4.30
CA SER A 114 -1.22 21.63 4.47
C SER A 114 -0.13 21.74 3.40
N GLY A 115 0.05 20.71 2.58
CA GLY A 115 0.99 20.70 1.47
C GLY A 115 0.54 21.55 0.28
N ILE A 116 1.39 21.59 -0.76
CA ILE A 116 1.10 22.31 -2.01
C ILE A 116 -0.03 21.67 -2.84
N ASN A 117 -0.26 20.37 -2.66
CA ASN A 117 -1.27 19.63 -3.40
C ASN A 117 -2.65 19.83 -2.77
N LYS A 118 -3.63 20.17 -3.60
CA LYS A 118 -5.01 20.33 -3.13
C LYS A 118 -5.68 18.97 -2.97
N ILE A 119 -6.03 18.64 -1.72
CA ILE A 119 -6.73 17.40 -1.37
C ILE A 119 -8.18 17.72 -1.01
N LEU A 120 -9.11 16.99 -1.63
CA LEU A 120 -10.56 17.11 -1.46
C LEU A 120 -11.14 15.82 -0.88
N GLU A 121 -12.06 15.95 0.06
CA GLU A 121 -12.90 14.82 0.48
C GLU A 121 -14.20 14.83 -0.32
N LEU A 122 -14.48 13.75 -1.06
CA LEU A 122 -15.77 13.62 -1.74
C LEU A 122 -16.81 13.17 -0.71
N PRO A 123 -17.87 13.97 -0.47
CA PRO A 123 -18.88 13.64 0.53
C PRO A 123 -19.62 12.36 0.14
N ILE A 124 -20.29 11.75 1.12
CA ILE A 124 -21.25 10.69 0.82
C ILE A 124 -22.32 11.27 -0.13
N PRO A 125 -22.68 10.56 -1.21
CA PRO A 125 -23.67 11.01 -2.17
C PRO A 125 -24.97 11.44 -1.50
N ASN A 126 -25.58 12.51 -2.01
CA ASN A 126 -26.77 13.09 -1.41
C ASN A 126 -28.03 12.26 -1.71
N ASN A 127 -29.15 12.55 -1.04
CA ASN A 127 -30.38 11.76 -1.17
C ASN A 127 -30.93 11.59 -2.60
N LYS A 128 -30.53 12.42 -3.57
CA LYS A 128 -30.93 12.28 -4.98
C LYS A 128 -30.37 11.00 -5.61
N CYS A 129 -29.22 10.52 -5.16
CA CYS A 129 -28.63 9.28 -5.68
C CYS A 129 -29.34 8.02 -5.15
N PHE A 130 -30.14 8.12 -4.06
CA PHE A 130 -30.72 6.96 -3.40
C PHE A 130 -31.55 6.10 -4.35
N THR A 131 -32.36 6.73 -5.20
CA THR A 131 -33.14 6.03 -6.22
C THR A 131 -32.23 5.28 -7.20
N ARG A 132 -31.14 5.91 -7.67
CA ARG A 132 -30.17 5.26 -8.58
C ARG A 132 -29.47 4.08 -7.92
N ILE A 133 -29.06 4.22 -6.66
CA ILE A 133 -28.46 3.14 -5.87
C ILE A 133 -29.42 1.96 -5.74
N VAL A 134 -30.69 2.23 -5.41
CA VAL A 134 -31.73 1.22 -5.27
C VAL A 134 -32.00 0.51 -6.60
N GLU A 135 -32.14 1.26 -7.69
CA GLU A 135 -32.31 0.70 -9.04
C GLU A 135 -31.12 -0.18 -9.43
N ARG A 136 -29.89 0.28 -9.21
CA ARG A 136 -28.68 -0.52 -9.46
C ARG A 136 -28.68 -1.82 -8.65
N ALA A 137 -29.10 -1.78 -7.39
CA ALA A 137 -29.16 -2.95 -6.52
C ALA A 137 -30.17 -3.98 -7.03
N PHE A 138 -31.39 -3.54 -7.37
CA PHE A 138 -32.45 -4.44 -7.88
C PHE A 138 -32.09 -5.03 -9.25
N GLU A 139 -31.53 -4.22 -10.13
CA GLU A 139 -31.15 -4.64 -11.49
C GLU A 139 -29.78 -5.32 -11.55
N LYS A 140 -29.06 -5.35 -10.42
CA LYS A 140 -27.69 -5.88 -10.31
C LYS A 140 -26.76 -5.25 -11.35
N LYS A 141 -26.91 -3.93 -11.54
CA LYS A 141 -26.06 -3.13 -12.44
C LYS A 141 -24.72 -2.85 -11.77
N ALA A 142 -23.67 -2.79 -12.58
CA ALA A 142 -22.36 -2.37 -12.12
C ALA A 142 -22.44 -1.02 -11.35
N PRO A 143 -21.63 -0.84 -10.29
CA PRO A 143 -20.59 -1.75 -9.80
C PRO A 143 -21.07 -2.85 -8.81
N PHE A 144 -22.37 -3.14 -8.68
CA PHE A 144 -22.80 -4.35 -7.94
C PHE A 144 -22.35 -5.63 -8.65
N GLU A 145 -21.85 -6.61 -7.88
CA GLU A 145 -21.40 -7.88 -8.42
C GLU A 145 -22.51 -8.96 -8.44
N GLY A 146 -22.95 -9.35 -9.63
CA GLY A 146 -23.37 -10.72 -9.94
C GLY A 146 -24.86 -11.10 -9.84
N LYS A 147 -25.37 -11.72 -10.92
CA LYS A 147 -26.67 -12.40 -10.98
C LYS A 147 -26.81 -13.60 -10.03
N GLU A 148 -25.73 -14.16 -9.47
CA GLU A 148 -25.75 -15.42 -8.69
C GLU A 148 -25.08 -15.39 -7.29
N LYS A 149 -24.55 -14.26 -6.80
CA LYS A 149 -23.98 -14.15 -5.43
C LYS A 149 -24.60 -12.99 -4.64
N ASN A 150 -24.38 -13.02 -3.32
CA ASN A 150 -24.99 -12.13 -2.32
C ASN A 150 -25.11 -10.66 -2.81
N SER A 151 -26.34 -10.15 -2.84
CA SER A 151 -26.72 -8.86 -3.44
C SER A 151 -26.01 -7.63 -2.84
N ASP A 152 -25.36 -7.76 -1.69
CA ASP A 152 -24.72 -6.65 -0.98
C ASP A 152 -23.28 -6.39 -1.44
N LYS A 153 -22.71 -7.28 -2.26
CA LYS A 153 -21.34 -7.12 -2.75
C LYS A 153 -21.30 -6.04 -3.85
N GLY A 154 -20.53 -4.98 -3.62
CA GLY A 154 -20.41 -3.84 -4.51
C GLY A 154 -21.09 -2.56 -4.02
N PHE A 155 -21.79 -2.59 -2.87
CA PHE A 155 -22.47 -1.39 -2.35
C PHE A 155 -21.52 -0.21 -2.11
N LYS A 156 -20.30 -0.47 -1.62
CA LYS A 156 -19.28 0.57 -1.42
C LYS A 156 -18.84 1.19 -2.74
N ASP A 157 -18.63 0.34 -3.74
CA ASP A 157 -18.19 0.74 -5.08
C ASP A 157 -19.26 1.62 -5.74
N VAL A 158 -20.54 1.32 -5.49
CA VAL A 158 -21.66 2.16 -5.92
C VAL A 158 -21.61 3.53 -5.26
N LEU A 159 -21.36 3.60 -3.95
CA LEU A 159 -21.24 4.89 -3.26
C LEU A 159 -20.05 5.70 -3.79
N ILE A 160 -18.93 5.06 -4.09
CA ILE A 160 -17.78 5.72 -4.73
C ILE A 160 -18.18 6.24 -6.11
N TRP A 161 -18.79 5.41 -6.95
CA TRP A 161 -19.25 5.79 -8.28
C TRP A 161 -20.22 6.98 -8.25
N GLU A 162 -21.25 6.93 -7.40
CA GLU A 162 -22.21 8.02 -7.26
C GLU A 162 -21.57 9.31 -6.72
N SER A 163 -20.51 9.20 -5.91
CA SER A 163 -19.73 10.37 -5.45
C SER A 163 -18.98 11.04 -6.61
N ILE A 164 -18.47 10.24 -7.54
CA ILE A 164 -17.80 10.71 -8.76
C ILE A 164 -18.82 11.40 -9.68
N LEU A 165 -20.00 10.82 -9.88
CA LEU A 165 -21.05 11.44 -10.70
C LEU A 165 -21.48 12.80 -10.11
N GLU A 166 -21.71 12.90 -8.79
CA GLU A 166 -22.06 14.18 -8.16
C GLU A 166 -20.94 15.22 -8.25
N LEU A 167 -19.66 14.81 -8.20
CA LEU A 167 -18.53 15.71 -8.41
C LEU A 167 -18.58 16.36 -9.79
N VAL A 168 -18.92 15.60 -10.83
CA VAL A 168 -18.99 16.07 -12.22
C VAL A 168 -20.23 16.92 -12.47
N GLU A 169 -21.36 16.63 -11.81
CA GLU A 169 -22.53 17.51 -11.86
C GLU A 169 -22.20 18.94 -11.41
N ILE A 170 -21.31 19.07 -10.41
CA ILE A 170 -20.83 20.34 -9.89
C ILE A 170 -19.71 20.92 -10.77
N ASN A 171 -18.99 20.07 -11.51
CA ASN A 171 -17.83 20.41 -12.34
C ASN A 171 -17.97 19.86 -13.77
N PRO A 172 -18.87 20.44 -14.60
CA PRO A 172 -19.29 19.85 -15.87
C PRO A 172 -18.19 19.76 -16.94
N LYS A 173 -17.05 20.43 -16.73
CA LYS A 173 -15.85 20.35 -17.56
C LYS A 173 -14.70 19.79 -16.74
N SER A 174 -14.68 18.48 -16.57
CA SER A 174 -13.68 17.80 -15.76
C SER A 174 -13.04 16.61 -16.46
N GLU A 175 -11.76 16.41 -16.17
CA GLU A 175 -11.00 15.20 -16.50
C GLU A 175 -10.76 14.43 -15.22
N ILE A 176 -11.12 13.15 -15.24
CA ILE A 176 -11.01 12.31 -14.05
C ILE A 176 -10.07 11.15 -14.32
N ILE A 177 -9.11 10.93 -13.42
CA ILE A 177 -8.43 9.65 -13.26
C ILE A 177 -9.05 9.00 -12.03
N PHE A 178 -9.68 7.85 -12.20
CA PHE A 178 -10.14 7.02 -11.10
C PHE A 178 -9.19 5.83 -10.94
N TYR A 179 -8.40 5.83 -9.87
CA TYR A 179 -7.44 4.78 -9.58
C TYR A 179 -8.11 3.69 -8.72
N SER A 180 -8.41 2.55 -9.36
CA SER A 180 -9.00 1.37 -8.72
C SER A 180 -8.48 0.08 -9.37
N GLN A 181 -8.18 -0.92 -8.56
CA GLN A 181 -7.89 -2.29 -9.00
C GLN A 181 -9.15 -3.17 -9.10
N ASP A 182 -10.33 -2.62 -8.79
CA ASP A 182 -11.55 -3.41 -8.76
C ASP A 182 -12.07 -3.68 -10.18
N LYS A 183 -12.40 -4.94 -10.43
CA LYS A 183 -12.96 -5.39 -11.71
C LYS A 183 -14.44 -5.04 -11.85
N GLY A 184 -15.11 -4.61 -10.77
CA GLY A 184 -16.49 -4.13 -10.79
C GLY A 184 -16.68 -2.83 -11.57
N PHE A 185 -15.59 -2.08 -11.82
CA PHE A 185 -15.59 -0.88 -12.64
C PHE A 185 -15.35 -1.22 -14.12
N GLU A 186 -16.39 -1.73 -14.76
CA GLU A 186 -16.37 -2.21 -16.15
C GLU A 186 -16.50 -1.07 -17.19
N GLU A 187 -16.30 -1.41 -18.46
CA GLU A 187 -16.41 -0.47 -19.59
C GLU A 187 -17.82 0.17 -19.74
N ASN A 188 -18.85 -0.50 -19.23
CA ASN A 188 -20.22 0.01 -19.19
C ASN A 188 -20.35 1.31 -18.36
N LEU A 189 -19.56 1.48 -17.29
CA LEU A 189 -19.58 2.69 -16.46
C LEU A 189 -18.93 3.88 -17.19
N LYS A 190 -17.91 3.64 -18.02
CA LYS A 190 -17.35 4.70 -18.87
C LYS A 190 -18.34 5.17 -19.92
N ILE A 191 -19.12 4.24 -20.50
CA ILE A 191 -20.20 4.55 -21.44
C ILE A 191 -21.28 5.36 -20.73
N GLU A 192 -21.75 4.90 -19.57
CA GLU A 192 -22.72 5.60 -18.73
C GLU A 192 -22.26 7.03 -18.41
N PHE A 193 -21.01 7.19 -17.98
CA PHE A 193 -20.42 8.48 -17.68
C PHE A 193 -20.43 9.41 -18.88
N LYS A 194 -20.02 8.92 -20.05
CA LYS A 194 -19.97 9.70 -21.30
C LYS A 194 -21.36 10.10 -21.79
N ASP A 195 -22.35 9.23 -21.60
CA ASP A 195 -23.74 9.50 -21.95
C ASP A 195 -24.36 10.57 -21.03
N LEU A 196 -23.97 10.59 -19.76
CA LEU A 196 -24.42 11.59 -18.78
C LEU A 196 -23.69 12.93 -18.92
N TYR A 197 -22.38 12.91 -19.20
CA TYR A 197 -21.51 14.09 -19.19
C TYR A 197 -20.62 14.14 -20.45
N SER A 198 -21.14 14.72 -21.53
CA SER A 198 -20.44 14.80 -22.82
C SER A 198 -19.21 15.72 -22.84
N GLU A 199 -19.12 16.67 -21.90
CA GLU A 199 -18.01 17.62 -21.77
C GLU A 199 -16.95 17.19 -20.74
N SER A 200 -17.12 16.04 -20.09
CA SER A 200 -16.18 15.48 -19.11
C SER A 200 -15.70 14.10 -19.54
N THR A 201 -14.55 13.69 -19.02
CA THR A 201 -13.99 12.36 -19.30
C THR A 201 -13.61 11.65 -18.00
N ILE A 202 -13.56 10.33 -18.06
CA ILE A 202 -13.07 9.50 -16.97
C ILE A 202 -12.18 8.39 -17.51
N ASN A 203 -10.99 8.28 -16.93
CA ASN A 203 -10.05 7.19 -17.15
C ASN A 203 -9.95 6.36 -15.87
N ILE A 204 -10.40 5.10 -15.96
CA ILE A 204 -10.28 4.15 -14.86
C ILE A 204 -8.96 3.41 -15.03
N CYS A 205 -8.05 3.61 -14.09
CA CYS A 205 -6.69 3.08 -14.10
C CYS A 205 -6.51 2.06 -12.97
N SER A 206 -5.84 0.95 -13.28
CA SER A 206 -5.58 -0.16 -12.35
C SER A 206 -4.11 -0.27 -11.95
N THR A 207 -3.21 0.32 -12.73
CA THR A 207 -1.76 0.31 -12.46
C THR A 207 -1.18 1.71 -12.32
N ARG A 208 0.00 1.78 -11.69
CA ARG A 208 0.77 3.02 -11.54
C ARG A 208 1.15 3.61 -12.90
N GLU A 209 1.52 2.77 -13.86
CA GLU A 209 1.94 3.16 -15.20
C GLU A 209 0.80 3.78 -15.99
N GLU A 210 -0.42 3.25 -15.84
CA GLU A 210 -1.63 3.84 -16.43
C GLU A 210 -1.88 5.25 -15.88
N VAL A 211 -1.81 5.41 -14.55
CA VAL A 211 -1.94 6.73 -13.90
C VAL A 211 -0.83 7.68 -14.36
N LYS A 212 0.43 7.23 -14.37
CA LYS A 212 1.59 8.01 -14.85
C LYS A 212 1.36 8.51 -16.28
N LYS A 213 0.85 7.64 -17.16
CA LYS A 213 0.55 8.02 -18.55
C LYS A 213 -0.52 9.09 -18.62
N GLN A 214 -1.64 8.92 -17.89
CA GLN A 214 -2.72 9.91 -17.87
C GLN A 214 -2.27 11.26 -17.29
N LEU A 215 -1.47 11.26 -16.22
CA LEU A 215 -0.92 12.49 -15.64
C LEU A 215 0.02 13.20 -16.63
N GLN A 216 0.85 12.47 -17.36
CA GLN A 216 1.70 13.06 -18.41
C GLN A 216 0.86 13.64 -19.57
N ASP A 217 -0.23 12.99 -19.93
CA ASP A 217 -1.15 13.51 -20.95
C ASP A 217 -1.87 14.79 -20.47
N TRP A 218 -2.27 14.86 -19.20
CA TRP A 218 -2.77 16.08 -18.57
C TRP A 218 -1.75 17.20 -18.55
N ALA A 219 -0.50 16.91 -18.18
CA ALA A 219 0.55 17.92 -18.14
C ALA A 219 0.80 18.55 -19.53
N LYS A 220 0.80 17.73 -20.59
CA LYS A 220 0.86 18.24 -21.98
C LYS A 220 -0.35 19.08 -22.36
N GLU A 221 -1.56 18.70 -21.92
CA GLU A 221 -2.77 19.47 -22.20
C GLU A 221 -2.79 20.82 -21.47
N ILE A 222 -2.31 20.84 -20.21
CA ILE A 222 -2.27 22.03 -19.36
C ILE A 222 -1.27 23.05 -19.91
N ASP A 223 -0.04 22.62 -20.17
CA ASP A 223 1.00 23.48 -20.74
C ASP A 223 2.07 22.66 -21.48
N GLU A 224 1.88 22.50 -22.79
CA GLU A 224 2.82 21.79 -23.67
C GLU A 224 4.25 22.37 -23.63
N TYR A 225 4.40 23.67 -23.37
CA TYR A 225 5.71 24.34 -23.41
C TYR A 225 6.50 24.19 -22.11
N SER A 226 5.80 24.01 -20.99
CA SER A 226 6.40 23.76 -19.67
C SER A 226 6.51 22.26 -19.35
N TYR A 227 5.90 21.41 -20.18
CA TYR A 227 5.90 19.96 -19.99
C TYR A 227 7.31 19.38 -20.01
N LEU A 228 7.69 18.75 -18.90
CA LEU A 228 8.82 17.86 -18.80
C LEU A 228 8.29 16.45 -18.51
N PRO A 229 8.57 15.45 -19.37
CA PRO A 229 8.14 14.09 -19.09
C PRO A 229 8.75 13.60 -17.78
N ILE A 230 7.98 12.83 -17.01
CA ILE A 230 8.54 12.10 -15.88
C ILE A 230 9.50 11.08 -16.46
N GLN A 231 10.79 11.40 -16.41
CA GLN A 231 11.86 10.48 -16.75
C GLN A 231 11.63 9.22 -15.92
N GLU A 232 11.74 8.04 -16.56
CA GLU A 232 11.95 6.83 -15.77
C GLU A 232 13.23 7.09 -15.00
N ILE A 233 13.08 7.33 -13.71
CA ILE A 233 14.23 7.49 -12.85
C ILE A 233 14.96 6.17 -12.93
N ASP A 234 16.14 6.24 -13.51
CA ASP A 234 17.11 5.16 -13.62
C ASP A 234 17.28 4.46 -12.25
N GLU A 235 17.11 5.18 -11.12
CA GLU A 235 17.15 4.58 -9.76
C GLU A 235 16.11 3.50 -9.46
N GLU A 236 14.85 3.61 -9.91
CA GLU A 236 13.84 2.57 -9.62
C GLU A 236 14.15 1.29 -10.43
N GLN A 237 14.64 1.47 -11.66
CA GLN A 237 15.15 0.34 -12.45
C GLN A 237 16.43 -0.23 -11.83
N LYS A 238 17.36 0.63 -11.38
CA LYS A 238 18.62 0.25 -10.73
C LYS A 238 18.38 -0.54 -9.45
N VAL A 239 17.39 -0.19 -8.61
CA VAL A 239 17.12 -0.96 -7.38
C VAL A 239 16.59 -2.34 -7.73
N HIS A 240 15.73 -2.47 -8.75
CA HIS A 240 15.26 -3.77 -9.23
C HIS A 240 16.36 -4.61 -9.85
N GLU A 241 17.27 -4.00 -10.61
CA GLU A 241 18.46 -4.67 -11.16
C GLU A 241 19.42 -5.10 -10.04
N TRP A 242 19.61 -4.25 -9.03
CA TRP A 242 20.44 -4.55 -7.87
C TRP A 242 19.87 -5.69 -7.00
N ILE A 243 18.57 -5.70 -6.70
CA ILE A 243 17.91 -6.78 -5.95
C ILE A 243 18.12 -8.14 -6.67
N LYS A 244 18.11 -8.16 -8.00
CA LYS A 244 18.34 -9.36 -8.82
C LYS A 244 19.82 -9.70 -8.98
N SER A 245 20.73 -8.83 -8.57
CA SER A 245 22.18 -9.00 -8.74
C SER A 245 22.79 -9.92 -7.68
N SER A 246 24.01 -10.39 -7.94
CA SER A 246 24.81 -11.11 -6.95
C SER A 246 25.30 -10.22 -5.81
N ASP A 247 25.32 -8.89 -5.99
CA ASP A 247 25.75 -7.97 -4.94
C ASP A 247 24.76 -8.00 -3.76
N PHE A 248 23.45 -7.97 -4.03
CA PHE A 248 22.41 -8.07 -3.00
C PHE A 248 22.56 -9.34 -2.15
N THR A 249 22.67 -10.52 -2.77
CA THR A 249 22.80 -11.79 -2.02
C THR A 249 24.13 -11.89 -1.29
N THR A 250 25.21 -11.31 -1.83
CA THR A 250 26.51 -11.22 -1.16
C THR A 250 26.43 -10.33 0.08
N GLN A 251 25.76 -9.19 -0.01
CA GLN A 251 25.54 -8.32 1.14
C GLN A 251 24.73 -9.03 2.23
N LEU A 252 23.68 -9.77 1.88
CA LEU A 252 22.89 -10.55 2.84
C LEU A 252 23.69 -11.63 3.58
N ILE A 253 24.66 -12.29 2.94
CA ILE A 253 25.54 -13.27 3.59
C ILE A 253 26.50 -12.60 4.58
N ASN A 254 26.97 -11.42 4.20
CA ASN A 254 27.97 -10.69 4.97
C ASN A 254 27.35 -9.93 6.15
N ILE A 255 26.11 -9.47 6.01
CA ILE A 255 25.42 -8.68 7.03
C ILE A 255 25.16 -9.54 8.27
N ASN A 256 25.72 -9.12 9.41
CA ASN A 256 25.68 -9.89 10.65
C ASN A 256 24.39 -9.63 11.44
N LEU A 257 23.23 -9.83 10.80
CA LEU A 257 21.90 -9.52 11.35
C LEU A 257 21.03 -10.78 11.57
N GLY A 258 21.64 -11.96 11.69
CA GLY A 258 20.92 -13.20 12.02
C GLY A 258 20.11 -13.81 10.86
N ILE A 259 20.32 -13.34 9.63
CA ILE A 259 19.74 -13.94 8.41
C ILE A 259 20.46 -15.23 8.04
N VAL A 260 21.78 -15.28 8.27
CA VAL A 260 22.62 -16.45 8.02
C VAL A 260 23.21 -16.98 9.33
N GLU A 261 23.01 -18.26 9.59
CA GLU A 261 23.60 -18.96 10.73
C GLU A 261 25.09 -19.25 10.48
N LYS A 262 25.97 -18.57 11.23
CA LYS A 262 27.42 -18.80 11.18
C LYS A 262 27.82 -19.76 12.30
N SER A 263 27.75 -21.06 12.04
CA SER A 263 28.19 -22.09 12.98
C SER A 263 29.47 -22.80 12.52
N ARG A 264 30.20 -23.42 13.46
CA ARG A 264 31.41 -24.21 13.14
C ARG A 264 31.15 -25.41 12.23
N LEU A 265 29.89 -25.82 12.07
CA LEU A 265 29.50 -26.95 11.23
C LEU A 265 29.34 -26.53 9.76
N VAL A 266 28.99 -25.26 9.53
CA VAL A 266 28.72 -24.71 8.20
C VAL A 266 30.05 -24.35 7.53
N LYS A 267 30.27 -24.94 6.35
CA LYS A 267 31.42 -24.69 5.48
C LYS A 267 31.19 -23.46 4.61
N ASP A 268 30.02 -23.38 3.98
CA ASP A 268 29.63 -22.26 3.14
C ASP A 268 28.10 -22.12 3.10
N VAL A 269 27.64 -20.92 2.74
CA VAL A 269 26.23 -20.57 2.60
C VAL A 269 26.03 -19.87 1.27
N SER A 270 25.00 -20.28 0.53
CA SER A 270 24.51 -19.54 -0.63
C SER A 270 23.08 -19.05 -0.40
N ILE A 271 22.77 -17.86 -0.89
CA ILE A 271 21.42 -17.27 -0.83
C ILE A 271 20.89 -17.15 -2.26
N HIS A 272 19.66 -17.62 -2.46
CA HIS A 272 18.92 -17.45 -3.70
C HIS A 272 17.66 -16.61 -3.43
N LEU A 273 17.48 -15.54 -4.20
CA LEU A 273 16.24 -14.78 -4.22
C LEU A 273 15.16 -15.60 -4.93
N ILE A 274 14.03 -15.84 -4.26
CA ILE A 274 12.85 -16.52 -4.84
C ILE A 274 11.92 -15.47 -5.45
N SER A 275 11.57 -14.45 -4.67
CA SER A 275 10.68 -13.37 -5.07
C SER A 275 10.93 -12.14 -4.20
N TYR A 276 10.49 -10.98 -4.67
CA TYR A 276 10.46 -9.75 -3.89
C TYR A 276 9.22 -8.96 -4.29
N ASP A 277 8.70 -8.16 -3.37
CA ASP A 277 7.52 -7.32 -3.55
C ASP A 277 7.64 -6.06 -2.68
N ASN A 278 6.70 -5.14 -2.85
CA ASN A 278 6.56 -3.93 -2.03
C ASN A 278 7.83 -3.07 -1.99
N VAL A 279 8.52 -2.90 -3.13
CA VAL A 279 9.63 -1.95 -3.23
C VAL A 279 9.10 -0.53 -3.13
N GLU A 280 9.56 0.18 -2.11
CA GLU A 280 9.10 1.52 -1.77
C GLU A 280 10.28 2.42 -1.41
N ILE A 281 10.22 3.69 -1.83
CA ILE A 281 11.15 4.71 -1.35
C ILE A 281 10.62 5.16 0.01
N PHE A 282 11.40 4.87 1.06
CA PHE A 282 11.09 5.22 2.44
C PHE A 282 11.51 6.66 2.78
N ASP A 283 12.65 7.11 2.26
CA ASP A 283 13.17 8.46 2.44
C ASP A 283 13.98 8.87 1.20
N GLU A 284 13.97 10.16 0.86
CA GLU A 284 14.71 10.74 -0.26
C GLU A 284 15.21 12.13 0.14
N ASN A 285 16.52 12.33 0.03
CA ASN A 285 17.15 13.63 0.12
C ASN A 285 18.00 13.90 -1.15
N ASP A 286 18.58 15.09 -1.26
CA ASP A 286 19.35 15.50 -2.45
C ASP A 286 20.52 14.55 -2.81
N ASN A 287 20.98 13.68 -1.89
CA ASN A 287 22.15 12.82 -2.05
C ASN A 287 21.88 11.31 -1.85
N GLU A 288 20.77 10.93 -1.23
CA GLU A 288 20.52 9.57 -0.76
C GLU A 288 19.05 9.18 -0.93
N MET A 289 18.82 7.94 -1.35
CA MET A 289 17.50 7.30 -1.37
C MET A 289 17.49 6.06 -0.50
N ILE A 290 16.53 5.97 0.42
CA ILE A 290 16.30 4.79 1.24
C ILE A 290 15.14 4.01 0.66
N PHE A 291 15.38 2.75 0.33
CA PHE A 291 14.40 1.79 -0.16
C PHE A 291 14.02 0.80 0.93
N ARG A 292 12.76 0.42 0.98
CA ARG A 292 12.26 -0.73 1.74
C ARG A 292 11.56 -1.72 0.82
N PHE A 293 11.68 -3.00 1.12
CA PHE A 293 10.98 -4.04 0.39
C PHE A 293 10.90 -5.36 1.15
N GLU A 294 9.95 -6.19 0.75
CA GLU A 294 9.84 -7.57 1.23
C GLU A 294 10.51 -8.52 0.23
N ALA A 295 11.29 -9.47 0.70
CA ALA A 295 11.91 -10.50 -0.13
C ALA A 295 11.74 -11.89 0.46
N LYS A 296 11.53 -12.88 -0.41
CA LYS A 296 11.55 -14.30 -0.07
C LYS A 296 12.86 -14.88 -0.58
N ILE A 297 13.66 -15.41 0.33
CA ILE A 297 14.98 -15.96 0.02
C ILE A 297 15.09 -17.42 0.46
N LYS A 298 15.96 -18.16 -0.22
CA LYS A 298 16.36 -19.52 0.11
C LYS A 298 17.83 -19.53 0.49
N ASN A 299 18.09 -19.86 1.75
CA ASN A 299 19.42 -20.11 2.27
C ASN A 299 19.76 -21.58 2.07
N ILE A 300 20.92 -21.87 1.48
CA ILE A 300 21.46 -23.24 1.36
C ILE A 300 22.74 -23.28 2.17
N TYR A 301 22.80 -24.18 3.14
CA TYR A 301 23.95 -24.40 4.01
C TYR A 301 24.65 -25.69 3.61
N ASN A 302 25.94 -25.59 3.32
CA ASN A 302 26.79 -26.75 3.07
C ASN A 302 27.66 -27.01 4.30
N PHE A 303 27.75 -28.26 4.73
CA PHE A 303 28.48 -28.66 5.93
C PHE A 303 29.84 -29.28 5.58
N TYR A 304 30.76 -29.27 6.55
CA TYR A 304 32.10 -29.84 6.34
C TYR A 304 32.12 -31.36 6.12
N ASP A 305 31.09 -32.08 6.55
CA ASP A 305 30.93 -33.52 6.34
C ASP A 305 30.37 -33.87 4.95
N GLY A 306 30.10 -32.86 4.11
CA GLY A 306 29.53 -33.03 2.78
C GLY A 306 28.01 -33.05 2.73
N GLY A 307 27.32 -32.94 3.87
CA GLY A 307 25.87 -32.75 3.92
C GLY A 307 25.45 -31.33 3.53
N SER A 308 24.16 -31.15 3.24
CA SER A 308 23.56 -29.83 3.04
C SER A 308 22.15 -29.74 3.63
N THR A 309 21.71 -28.53 3.93
CA THR A 309 20.33 -28.23 4.31
C THR A 309 19.89 -26.90 3.74
N GLU A 310 18.58 -26.66 3.69
CA GLU A 310 18.01 -25.43 3.14
C GLU A 310 16.91 -24.87 4.03
N GLU A 311 16.80 -23.54 4.04
CA GLU A 311 15.78 -22.80 4.76
C GLU A 311 15.21 -21.73 3.82
N VAL A 312 13.89 -21.59 3.80
CA VAL A 312 13.21 -20.51 3.07
C VAL A 312 12.66 -19.53 4.10
N ILE A 313 13.05 -18.27 3.97
CA ILE A 313 12.65 -17.20 4.88
C ILE A 313 12.12 -16.00 4.11
N ASN A 314 11.13 -15.34 4.71
CA ASN A 314 10.65 -14.04 4.27
C ASN A 314 11.40 -12.97 5.08
N ILE A 315 11.86 -11.90 4.45
CA ILE A 315 12.65 -10.84 5.05
C ILE A 315 12.13 -9.45 4.63
N ASN A 316 12.21 -8.50 5.55
CA ASN A 316 12.11 -7.07 5.27
C ASN A 316 13.51 -6.52 5.11
N VAL A 317 13.76 -5.77 4.05
CA VAL A 317 15.06 -5.16 3.75
C VAL A 317 14.90 -3.64 3.73
N GLU A 318 15.84 -2.94 4.36
CA GLU A 318 16.06 -1.51 4.18
C GLU A 318 17.43 -1.32 3.53
N ALA A 319 17.48 -0.61 2.40
CA ALA A 319 18.67 -0.39 1.61
C ALA A 319 18.81 1.08 1.23
N GLU A 320 20.04 1.58 1.21
CA GLU A 320 20.37 2.93 0.81
C GLU A 320 21.01 2.92 -0.57
N TYR A 321 20.70 3.94 -1.37
CA TYR A 321 21.40 4.29 -2.59
C TYR A 321 22.00 5.68 -2.44
N VAL A 322 23.34 5.76 -2.48
CA VAL A 322 24.07 7.02 -2.58
C VAL A 322 24.36 7.27 -4.05
N TYR A 323 23.93 8.42 -4.59
CA TYR A 323 24.03 8.73 -6.02
C TYR A 323 25.44 8.45 -6.58
N ASP A 324 25.51 7.68 -7.67
CA ASP A 324 26.73 7.28 -8.40
C ASP A 324 27.75 6.37 -7.68
N GLU A 325 27.45 5.82 -6.49
CA GLU A 325 28.40 4.97 -5.76
C GLU A 325 27.96 3.50 -5.64
N LYS A 326 26.93 3.19 -4.83
CA LYS A 326 26.48 1.80 -4.59
C LYS A 326 25.18 1.72 -3.80
N PHE A 327 24.42 0.63 -3.99
CA PHE A 327 23.41 0.21 -3.03
C PHE A 327 24.04 -0.49 -1.82
N THR A 328 23.55 -0.19 -0.62
CA THR A 328 24.01 -0.80 0.64
C THR A 328 22.81 -1.22 1.50
N ILE A 329 22.78 -2.46 1.98
CA ILE A 329 21.77 -2.91 2.94
C ILE A 329 22.05 -2.27 4.31
N LEU A 330 21.10 -1.48 4.81
CA LEU A 330 21.15 -0.85 6.13
C LEU A 330 20.63 -1.80 7.21
N ALA A 331 19.49 -2.45 6.95
CA ALA A 331 18.85 -3.34 7.91
C ALA A 331 18.11 -4.50 7.23
N VAL A 332 18.03 -5.63 7.94
CA VAL A 332 17.23 -6.79 7.52
C VAL A 332 16.54 -7.42 8.73
N GLY A 333 15.25 -7.71 8.59
CA GLY A 333 14.45 -8.39 9.62
C GLY A 333 13.73 -9.61 9.06
N LYS A 334 13.69 -10.73 9.80
CA LYS A 334 12.87 -11.89 9.42
C LYS A 334 11.38 -11.57 9.60
N ILE A 335 10.59 -11.80 8.56
CA ILE A 335 9.13 -11.79 8.61
C ILE A 335 8.70 -13.17 9.10
N ASN A 336 8.46 -13.29 10.41
CA ASN A 336 8.02 -14.56 10.98
C ASN A 336 6.62 -14.92 10.48
N GLU A 337 6.52 -15.92 9.60
CA GLU A 337 5.31 -16.73 9.48
C GLU A 337 5.19 -17.53 10.79
N TYR A 338 4.33 -17.08 11.72
CA TYR A 338 3.98 -17.88 12.88
C TYR A 338 3.13 -19.10 12.44
N GLU A 339 3.77 -20.13 11.89
CA GLU A 339 3.31 -21.52 12.08
C GLU A 339 4.11 -22.12 13.24
N TYR A 340 3.64 -21.88 14.46
CA TYR A 340 4.07 -22.67 15.61
C TYR A 340 3.50 -24.08 15.44
N ARG A 341 4.25 -24.97 14.78
CA ARG A 341 4.13 -26.41 15.05
C ARG A 341 4.58 -26.61 16.49
N SER A 342 3.59 -26.84 17.35
CA SER A 342 3.76 -27.32 18.71
C SER A 342 4.56 -28.63 18.71
N GLU A 343 5.88 -28.56 18.84
CA GLU A 343 6.66 -29.64 19.43
C GLU A 343 7.07 -29.23 20.83
N VAL A 344 6.24 -29.67 21.78
CA VAL A 344 6.59 -29.75 23.19
C VAL A 344 7.78 -30.70 23.32
N LYS A 345 9.02 -30.19 23.25
CA LYS A 345 10.16 -30.90 23.84
C LYS A 345 10.02 -30.78 25.35
N LYS A 346 9.32 -31.75 25.95
CA LYS A 346 9.41 -32.06 27.38
C LYS A 346 10.87 -32.39 27.70
N TYR A 347 11.62 -31.40 28.17
CA TYR A 347 12.81 -31.69 28.98
C TYR A 347 12.32 -32.13 30.36
N CYS A 348 12.10 -33.43 30.53
CA CYS A 348 12.00 -34.06 31.84
C CYS A 348 13.38 -33.99 32.50
N VAL A 349 13.63 -32.97 33.33
CA VAL A 349 14.73 -32.99 34.29
C VAL A 349 14.21 -33.61 35.58
N TYR A 350 14.45 -34.91 35.77
CA TYR A 350 14.29 -35.56 37.07
C TYR A 350 15.39 -35.06 38.02
N GLY A 351 15.12 -33.97 38.73
CA GLY A 351 15.87 -33.58 39.92
C GLY A 351 15.22 -34.20 41.16
N LYS A 352 15.69 -35.38 41.59
CA LYS A 352 15.41 -35.87 42.95
C LYS A 352 16.25 -35.05 43.92
N MET A 353 15.62 -34.12 44.65
CA MET A 353 16.13 -33.66 45.94
C MET A 353 15.54 -34.50 47.08
N LYS A 354 16.44 -34.83 48.00
CA LYS A 354 16.34 -35.78 49.11
C LYS A 354 15.22 -35.50 50.11
N LYS A 355 14.74 -36.57 50.74
CA LYS A 355 14.87 -36.69 52.20
C LYS A 355 15.76 -37.87 52.51
#